data_AF-A0A2P8L6D6-F1
#
_entry.id   AF-A0A2P8L6D6-F1
#
_cell.length_a   1.000
_cell.length_b   1.000
_cell.length_c   1.000
_cell.angle_alpha   90.00
_cell.angle_beta   90.00
_cell.angle_gamma   90.00
#
_symmetry.space_group_name_H-M   'P 1'
#
loop_
_entity.id
_entity.type
_entity.pdbx_description
1 polymer ?
#
loop_
_entity_poly.entity_id
_entity_poly.type
_entity_poly.pdbx_seq_one_letter_code
_entity_poly.pdbx_strand_id
1 'polypeptide(L)'
;MNNVKVVVLRSETDRLFRLANTHYHACVGVSEVKSWQELAKRVLDESAQVSCKRAGEYDLNQWAKAVQALADATVASVERLHKLSIEQARPAERPALHIVNSSENVSVHFVPESDKRISPLPIFVTRKQQVAV
;
A
#
# COMPACT_ATOMS: atom_id res chain seq x y z
N MET A 1 32.69 -8.48 17.23
CA MET A 1 32.17 -7.10 17.15
C MET A 1 33.02 -6.28 16.17
N ASN A 2 32.37 -5.68 15.19
CA ASN A 2 32.98 -4.77 14.22
C ASN A 2 32.92 -3.35 14.77
N ASN A 3 34.08 -2.71 14.89
CA ASN A 3 34.17 -1.32 15.36
C ASN A 3 33.92 -0.37 14.18
N VAL A 4 32.82 0.38 14.22
CA VAL A 4 32.42 1.28 13.14
C VAL A 4 32.65 2.75 13.50
N LYS A 5 32.82 3.59 12.48
CA LYS A 5 32.83 5.05 12.64
C LYS A 5 31.42 5.53 13.01
N VAL A 6 31.32 6.64 13.75
CA VAL A 6 30.03 7.22 14.17
C VAL A 6 29.11 7.53 12.99
N VAL A 7 29.66 8.00 11.87
CA VAL A 7 28.88 8.26 10.64
C VAL A 7 28.19 6.99 10.13
N VAL A 8 28.89 5.86 10.18
CA VAL A 8 28.35 4.56 9.74
C VAL A 8 27.28 4.07 10.71
N LEU A 9 27.49 4.27 12.03
CA LEU A 9 26.47 3.96 13.02
C LEU A 9 25.16 4.72 12.74
N ARG A 10 25.25 6.03 12.47
CA ARG A 10 24.09 6.87 12.15
C ARG A 10 23.38 6.43 10.87
N SER A 11 24.12 6.10 9.81
CA SER A 11 23.50 5.60 8.58
C SER A 11 22.80 4.27 8.78
N GLU A 12 23.36 3.38 9.60
CA GLU A 12 22.73 2.10 9.95
C GLU A 12 21.50 2.33 10.85
N THR A 13 21.52 3.28 11.78
CA THR A 13 20.32 3.71 12.54
C THR A 13 19.19 4.12 11.59
N ASP A 14 19.48 4.98 10.60
CA ASP A 14 18.49 5.42 9.63
C ASP A 14 17.99 4.29 8.73
N ARG A 15 18.86 3.33 8.40
CA ARG A 15 18.49 2.10 7.68
C ARG A 15 17.50 1.27 8.50
N LEU A 16 17.78 1.04 9.79
CA LEU A 16 16.91 0.31 10.72
C LEU A 16 15.53 0.97 10.82
N PHE A 17 15.48 2.29 11.01
CA PHE A 17 14.21 3.02 11.08
C PHE A 17 13.40 2.97 9.79
N ARG A 18 14.04 3.11 8.62
CA ARG A 18 13.36 2.97 7.33
C ARG A 18 12.83 1.55 7.13
N LEU A 19 13.57 0.54 7.56
CA LEU A 19 13.15 -0.85 7.47
C LEU A 19 11.95 -1.14 8.37
N ALA A 20 11.98 -0.67 9.61
CA ALA A 20 10.92 -0.86 10.60
C ALA A 20 9.62 -0.12 10.24
N ASN A 21 9.72 1.09 9.70
CA ASN A 21 8.55 1.93 9.43
C ASN A 21 8.14 1.87 7.96
N THR A 22 8.97 2.42 7.06
CA THR A 22 8.60 2.62 5.65
C THR A 22 8.43 1.29 4.91
N HIS A 23 9.42 0.41 4.98
CA HIS A 23 9.37 -0.85 4.23
C HIS A 23 8.33 -1.82 4.77
N TYR A 24 8.19 -1.90 6.10
CA TYR A 24 7.19 -2.76 6.73
C TYR A 24 5.75 -2.37 6.33
N HIS A 25 5.43 -1.07 6.40
CA HIS A 25 4.09 -0.60 6.06
C HIS A 25 3.80 -0.61 4.55
N ALA A 26 4.83 -0.63 3.71
CA ALA A 26 4.69 -0.79 2.26
C ALA A 26 4.28 -2.21 1.84
N CYS A 27 4.55 -3.24 2.66
CA CYS A 27 4.13 -4.61 2.35
C CYS A 27 2.61 -4.74 2.46
N VAL A 28 1.96 -5.29 1.43
CA VAL A 28 0.52 -5.53 1.36
C VAL A 28 0.17 -7.02 1.28
N GLY A 29 1.08 -7.85 0.75
CA GLY A 29 0.86 -9.29 0.56
C GLY A 29 1.60 -10.20 1.56
N VAL A 30 1.13 -11.44 1.69
CA VAL A 30 1.78 -12.47 2.52
C VAL A 30 3.23 -12.74 2.11
N SER A 31 3.50 -12.83 0.81
CA SER A 31 4.85 -13.04 0.28
C SER A 31 5.80 -11.89 0.63
N GLU A 32 5.33 -10.65 0.46
CA GLU A 32 6.10 -9.44 0.76
C GLU A 32 6.45 -9.36 2.24
N VAL A 33 5.47 -9.63 3.12
CA VAL A 33 5.70 -9.64 4.58
C VAL A 33 6.70 -10.73 4.97
N LYS A 34 6.65 -11.92 4.37
CA LYS A 34 7.65 -12.99 4.60
C LYS A 34 9.06 -12.54 4.18
N SER A 35 9.20 -12.02 2.97
CA SER A 35 10.50 -11.54 2.47
C SER A 35 11.04 -10.39 3.33
N TRP A 36 10.17 -9.49 3.79
CA TRP A 36 10.55 -8.43 4.72
C TRP A 36 11.00 -9.00 6.07
N GLN A 37 10.32 -10.01 6.63
CA GLN A 37 10.73 -10.65 7.89
C GLN A 37 12.12 -11.29 7.80
N GLU A 38 12.42 -11.98 6.70
CA GLU A 38 13.74 -12.58 6.47
C GLU A 38 14.84 -11.53 6.34
N LEU A 39 14.55 -10.40 5.71
CA LEU A 39 15.48 -9.27 5.64
C LEU A 39 15.66 -8.63 7.02
N ALA A 40 14.58 -8.36 7.75
CA ALA A 40 14.61 -7.75 9.07
C ALA A 40 15.42 -8.58 10.08
N LYS A 41 15.25 -9.91 10.08
CA LYS A 41 16.04 -10.82 10.94
C LYS A 41 17.53 -10.75 10.63
N ARG A 42 17.90 -10.82 9.34
CA ARG A 42 19.31 -10.68 8.91
C ARG A 42 19.92 -9.35 9.34
N VAL A 43 19.17 -8.27 9.19
CA VAL A 43 19.62 -6.92 9.59
C VAL A 43 19.76 -6.81 11.11
N LEU A 44 18.89 -7.45 11.90
CA LEU A 44 19.05 -7.53 13.35
C LEU A 44 20.32 -8.29 13.74
N ASP A 45 20.60 -9.42 13.08
CA ASP A 45 21.83 -10.19 13.31
C ASP A 45 23.09 -9.39 12.95
N GLU A 46 23.06 -8.66 11.83
CA GLU A 46 24.13 -7.72 11.43
C GLU A 46 24.31 -6.63 12.50
N SER A 47 23.21 -6.05 12.99
CA SER A 47 23.23 -4.96 13.97
C SER A 47 23.84 -5.38 15.31
N ALA A 48 23.66 -6.64 15.73
CA ALA A 48 24.25 -7.18 16.95
C ALA A 48 25.79 -7.23 16.90
N GLN A 49 26.37 -7.24 15.69
CA GLN A 49 27.82 -7.25 15.50
C GLN A 49 28.41 -5.84 15.47
N VAL A 50 27.60 -4.80 15.28
CA VAL A 50 28.04 -3.42 15.16
C VAL A 50 28.26 -2.80 16.54
N SER A 51 29.42 -2.19 16.75
CA SER A 51 29.72 -1.43 17.96
C SER A 51 30.52 -0.18 17.62
N CYS A 52 30.23 0.94 18.28
CA CYS A 52 30.98 2.17 18.12
C CYS A 52 31.50 2.68 19.45
N LYS A 53 32.83 2.77 19.61
CA LYS A 53 33.46 3.28 20.84
C LYS A 53 33.43 4.80 20.99
N ARG A 54 33.19 5.52 19.89
CA ARG A 54 33.23 7.01 19.82
C ARG A 54 31.85 7.64 19.71
N ALA A 55 30.79 6.84 19.72
CA ALA A 55 29.43 7.35 19.66
C ALA A 55 29.07 8.05 20.98
N GLY A 56 28.40 9.19 20.89
CA GLY A 56 27.86 9.85 22.07
C GLY A 56 26.62 9.13 22.59
N GLU A 57 26.17 9.49 23.79
CA GLU A 57 24.98 8.91 24.41
C GLU A 57 23.72 9.05 23.53
N TYR A 58 23.57 10.20 22.86
CA TYR A 58 22.49 10.43 21.91
C TYR A 58 22.48 9.39 20.77
N ASP A 59 23.64 9.15 20.16
CA ASP A 59 23.76 8.20 19.04
C ASP A 59 23.47 6.77 19.49
N LEU A 60 23.91 6.39 20.68
CA LEU A 60 23.64 5.08 21.27
C LEU A 60 22.15 4.90 21.61
N ASN A 61 21.49 5.95 22.11
CA ASN A 61 20.05 5.91 22.40
C ASN A 61 19.23 5.81 21.10
N GLN A 62 19.60 6.56 20.05
CA GLN A 62 18.96 6.43 18.73
C GLN A 62 19.16 5.03 18.14
N TRP A 63 20.37 4.47 18.26
CA TRP A 63 20.65 3.10 17.84
C TRP A 63 19.75 2.10 18.57
N ALA A 64 19.68 2.18 19.91
CA ALA A 64 18.85 1.29 20.71
C ALA A 64 17.37 1.39 20.33
N LYS A 65 16.86 2.60 20.12
CA LYS A 65 15.48 2.83 19.65
C LYS A 65 15.23 2.22 18.27
N ALA A 66 16.18 2.33 17.35
CA ALA A 66 16.04 1.80 16.01
C ALA A 66 16.04 0.27 15.99
N VAL A 67 16.91 -0.36 16.77
CA VAL A 67 16.94 -1.82 16.97
C VAL A 67 15.64 -2.30 17.60
N GLN A 68 15.16 -1.63 18.65
CA GLN A 68 13.90 -1.97 19.30
C GLN A 68 12.72 -1.83 18.35
N ALA A 69 12.63 -0.72 17.59
CA ALA A 69 11.56 -0.51 16.62
C ALA A 69 11.52 -1.61 15.55
N LEU A 70 12.68 -2.06 15.07
CA LEU A 70 12.74 -3.17 14.11
C LEU A 70 12.31 -4.49 14.77
N ALA A 71 12.75 -4.76 16.00
CA ALA A 71 12.33 -5.94 16.75
C ALA A 71 10.79 -5.96 16.97
N ASP A 72 10.21 -4.85 17.41
CA ASP A 72 8.77 -4.72 17.61
C ASP A 72 8.00 -4.93 16.30
N ALA A 73 8.49 -4.34 15.19
CA ALA A 73 7.92 -4.56 13.87
C ALA A 73 7.99 -6.03 13.45
N THR A 74 9.08 -6.75 13.76
CA THR A 74 9.16 -8.19 13.46
C THR A 74 8.14 -9.00 14.24
N VAL A 75 7.86 -8.67 15.49
CA VAL A 75 6.80 -9.32 16.28
C VAL A 75 5.43 -9.02 15.69
N ALA A 76 5.12 -7.75 15.43
CA ALA A 76 3.84 -7.32 14.84
C ALA A 76 3.58 -7.96 13.47
N SER A 77 4.63 -8.16 12.68
CA SER A 77 4.52 -8.78 11.35
C SER A 77 4.05 -10.24 11.39
N VAL A 78 4.33 -10.99 12.46
CA VAL A 78 3.88 -12.39 12.62
C VAL A 78 2.37 -12.44 12.76
N GLU A 79 1.81 -11.56 13.61
CA GLU A 79 0.37 -11.44 13.79
C GLU A 79 -0.30 -10.99 12.48
N ARG A 80 0.29 -10.00 11.80
CA ARG A 80 -0.21 -9.50 10.51
C ARG A 80 -0.21 -10.59 9.44
N LEU A 81 0.83 -11.40 9.36
CA LEU A 81 0.95 -12.48 8.39
C LEU A 81 -0.14 -13.53 8.59
N HIS A 82 -0.47 -13.86 9.83
CA HIS A 82 -1.58 -14.76 10.15
C HIS A 82 -2.94 -14.20 9.71
N LYS A 83 -3.16 -12.89 9.90
CA LYS A 83 -4.39 -12.23 9.42
C LYS A 83 -4.49 -12.25 7.89
N LEU A 84 -3.40 -11.90 7.20
CA LEU A 84 -3.35 -11.86 5.74
C LEU A 84 -3.50 -13.25 5.11
N SER A 85 -2.97 -14.30 5.73
CA SER A 85 -3.14 -15.67 5.21
C SER A 85 -4.59 -16.15 5.28
N ILE A 86 -5.32 -15.80 6.35
CA ILE A 86 -6.74 -16.08 6.49
C ILE A 86 -7.56 -15.30 5.45
N GLU A 87 -7.24 -14.03 5.24
CA GLU A 87 -7.96 -13.17 4.29
C GLU A 87 -7.75 -13.62 2.85
N GLN A 88 -6.53 -14.02 2.46
CA GLN A 88 -6.23 -14.57 1.14
C GLN A 88 -6.85 -15.95 0.90
N ALA A 89 -7.08 -16.74 1.96
CA ALA A 89 -7.78 -18.03 1.85
C ALA A 89 -9.29 -17.87 1.67
N ARG A 90 -9.85 -16.68 1.95
CA ARG A 90 -11.27 -16.40 1.73
C ARG A 90 -11.51 -16.25 0.23
N PRO A 91 -12.39 -17.06 -0.39
CA PRO A 91 -12.73 -16.86 -1.79
C PRO A 91 -13.28 -15.45 -1.94
N ALA A 92 -12.74 -14.68 -2.88
CA ALA A 92 -13.23 -13.35 -3.19
C ALA A 92 -14.70 -13.47 -3.65
N GLU A 93 -15.64 -13.18 -2.75
CA GLU A 93 -17.02 -12.89 -3.13
C GLU A 93 -16.96 -11.65 -4.01
N ARG A 94 -16.89 -11.87 -5.33
CA ARG A 94 -17.11 -10.78 -6.29
C ARG A 94 -18.54 -10.31 -6.03
N PRO A 95 -18.79 -9.04 -5.68
CA PRO A 95 -20.15 -8.54 -5.64
C PRO A 95 -20.75 -8.80 -7.02
N ALA A 96 -21.87 -9.51 -7.06
CA ALA A 96 -22.57 -9.79 -8.30
C ALA A 96 -22.81 -8.45 -9.01
N LEU A 97 -22.18 -8.26 -10.17
CA LEU A 97 -22.52 -7.16 -11.06
C LEU A 97 -23.97 -7.40 -11.49
N HIS A 98 -24.91 -6.75 -10.81
CA HIS A 98 -26.28 -6.63 -11.30
C HIS A 98 -26.22 -5.77 -12.56
N ILE A 99 -26.19 -6.43 -13.72
CA ILE A 99 -26.48 -5.79 -14.99
C ILE A 99 -27.95 -5.37 -14.90
N VAL A 100 -28.19 -4.08 -14.66
CA VAL A 100 -29.52 -3.51 -14.79
C VAL A 100 -29.83 -3.48 -16.28
N ASN A 101 -30.60 -4.44 -16.77
CA ASN A 101 -31.21 -4.34 -18.09
C ASN A 101 -32.22 -3.19 -18.04
N SER A 102 -31.80 -2.01 -18.49
CA SER A 102 -32.71 -0.93 -18.85
C SER A 102 -33.50 -1.38 -20.07
N SER A 103 -34.53 -2.19 -19.85
CA SER A 103 -35.62 -2.38 -20.81
C SER A 103 -36.50 -1.14 -20.76
N GLU A 104 -35.96 -0.02 -21.22
CA GLU A 104 -36.79 1.09 -21.63
C GLU A 104 -37.37 0.70 -23.00
N ASN A 105 -38.70 0.65 -23.06
CA ASN A 105 -39.48 0.46 -24.27
C ASN A 105 -39.08 1.51 -25.32
N VAL A 106 -38.13 1.17 -26.18
CA VAL A 106 -37.86 1.92 -27.40
C VAL A 106 -38.89 1.47 -28.44
N SER A 107 -39.96 2.24 -28.56
CA SER A 107 -40.85 2.20 -29.73
C SER A 107 -40.03 2.65 -30.94
N VAL A 108 -39.53 1.69 -31.72
CA VAL A 108 -38.82 1.98 -32.97
C VAL A 108 -39.86 2.41 -34.01
N HIS A 109 -40.07 3.72 -34.16
CA HIS A 109 -40.75 4.24 -35.34
C HIS A 109 -39.79 4.21 -36.53
N PHE A 110 -40.05 3.31 -37.46
CA PHE A 110 -39.37 3.22 -38.74
C PHE A 110 -39.75 4.43 -39.59
N VAL A 111 -38.84 5.40 -39.73
CA VAL A 111 -38.96 6.49 -40.71
C VAL A 111 -38.13 6.11 -41.93
N PRO A 112 -38.72 6.03 -43.14
CA PRO A 112 -37.98 5.64 -44.33
C PRO A 112 -36.99 6.74 -44.74
N GLU A 113 -35.76 6.29 -44.98
CA GLU A 113 -34.60 7.02 -45.47
C GLU A 113 -34.92 7.84 -46.73
N SER A 114 -34.68 9.16 -46.70
CA SER A 114 -34.59 10.00 -47.89
C SER A 114 -33.70 11.22 -47.64
N ASP A 115 -32.42 11.04 -48.00
CA ASP A 115 -31.56 12.00 -48.71
C ASP A 115 -31.10 13.32 -48.03
N LYS A 116 -29.77 13.39 -47.87
CA LYS A 116 -28.84 14.52 -48.12
C LYS A 116 -28.75 15.72 -47.16
N ARG A 117 -27.52 15.81 -46.61
CA ARG A 117 -26.67 17.00 -46.36
C ARG A 117 -27.13 17.97 -45.26
N ILE A 118 -26.28 18.16 -44.24
CA ILE A 118 -25.60 19.44 -43.86
C ILE A 118 -24.89 19.26 -42.50
N SER A 119 -23.71 19.88 -42.41
CA SER A 119 -22.68 19.94 -41.36
C SER A 119 -23.10 20.51 -39.97
N PRO A 120 -22.25 20.39 -38.92
CA PRO A 120 -22.68 20.32 -37.51
C PRO A 120 -22.63 21.67 -36.77
N LEU A 121 -23.55 21.87 -35.81
CA LEU A 121 -23.42 22.88 -34.75
C LEU A 121 -23.97 22.32 -33.42
N PRO A 122 -23.49 22.81 -32.26
CA PRO A 122 -23.41 22.05 -31.02
C PRO A 122 -24.72 22.05 -30.22
N ILE A 123 -25.07 20.89 -29.66
CA ILE A 123 -26.20 20.73 -28.75
C ILE A 123 -25.84 21.37 -27.40
N PHE A 124 -26.46 22.49 -27.08
CA PHE A 124 -26.53 23.03 -25.72
C PHE A 124 -27.53 22.20 -24.92
N VAL A 125 -27.05 21.46 -23.92
CA VAL A 125 -27.92 20.79 -22.93
C VAL A 125 -28.14 21.75 -21.76
N THR A 126 -29.33 22.36 -21.68
CA THR A 126 -29.78 23.07 -20.48
C THR A 126 -30.46 22.10 -19.51
N ARG A 127 -29.87 21.95 -18.32
CA ARG A 127 -30.38 21.12 -17.22
C ARG A 127 -31.55 21.84 -16.54
N LYS A 128 -32.79 21.36 -16.69
CA LYS A 128 -33.91 21.77 -15.83
C LYS A 128 -33.92 20.91 -14.57
N GLN A 129 -33.70 21.58 -13.45
CA GLN A 129 -33.80 21.07 -12.10
C GLN A 129 -35.28 21.02 -11.72
N GLN A 130 -35.80 19.85 -11.34
CA GLN A 130 -37.12 19.75 -10.70
C GLN A 130 -36.93 19.52 -9.20
N VAL A 131 -37.37 20.52 -8.45
CA VAL A 131 -37.59 20.52 -7.01
C VAL A 131 -38.91 19.79 -6.75
N ALA A 132 -38.91 18.82 -5.86
CA ALA A 132 -40.15 18.21 -5.35
C ALA A 132 -40.60 18.99 -4.10
N VAL A 133 -41.89 19.31 -4.07
CA VAL A 133 -42.64 19.95 -2.97
C VAL A 133 -43.02 18.91 -1.93
#